data_AF-A0A351MCI5-F1
#
_entry.id   AF-A0A351MCI5-F1
#
_cell.length_a   1.000
_cell.length_b   1.000
_cell.length_c   1.000
_cell.angle_alpha   90.00
_cell.angle_beta   90.00
_cell.angle_gamma   90.00
#
_symmetry.space_group_name_H-M   'P 1'
#
loop_
_entity.id
_entity.type
_entity.pdbx_description
1 polymer ?
#
loop_
_entity_poly.entity_id
_entity_poly.type
_entity_poly.pdbx_seq_one_letter_code
_entity_poly.pdbx_strand_id
1 'polypeptide(L)'
;MQFFPATNFIGSASLVLLSALLQVPVVKAADIDWSVLLASPERTAKERARDVHRHPAETLGFFGVQPDDTVVELLPGTGWYTAILAPLLAERGRLIVATPGA
;
A
#
# COMPACT_ATOMS: atom_id res chain seq x y z
N MET A 1 29.35 -54.25 -38.50
CA MET A 1 28.23 -53.36 -38.86
C MET A 1 27.70 -52.75 -37.58
N GLN A 2 28.08 -51.50 -37.31
CA GLN A 2 27.65 -50.73 -36.14
C GLN A 2 26.42 -49.91 -36.56
N PHE A 3 25.30 -50.13 -35.91
CA PHE A 3 24.09 -49.31 -36.05
C PHE A 3 23.64 -48.84 -34.67
N PHE A 4 23.73 -47.53 -34.44
CA PHE A 4 22.92 -46.72 -33.52
C PHE A 4 22.96 -45.26 -34.06
N PRO A 5 21.94 -44.39 -33.86
CA PRO A 5 21.05 -44.37 -32.69
C PRO A 5 19.55 -44.13 -32.96
N ALA A 6 18.74 -44.49 -31.96
CA ALA A 6 17.41 -43.91 -31.74
C ALA A 6 17.57 -42.65 -30.87
N THR A 7 17.14 -41.51 -31.39
CA THR A 7 17.07 -40.24 -30.65
C THR A 7 15.80 -40.21 -29.80
N ASN A 8 15.96 -40.35 -28.47
CA ASN A 8 14.88 -40.10 -27.52
C ASN A 8 14.66 -38.60 -27.35
N PHE A 9 13.48 -38.12 -27.78
CA PHE A 9 12.96 -36.79 -27.47
C PHE A 9 12.44 -36.81 -26.02
N ILE A 10 13.23 -36.30 -25.06
CA ILE A 10 12.77 -36.12 -23.67
C ILE A 10 11.99 -34.80 -23.61
N GLY A 11 10.72 -34.94 -23.25
CA GLY A 11 9.69 -33.91 -23.34
C GLY A 11 9.86 -32.72 -22.39
N SER A 12 9.32 -31.61 -22.89
CA SER A 12 9.18 -30.25 -22.35
C SER A 12 8.30 -30.13 -21.10
N ALA A 13 8.26 -31.15 -20.22
CA ALA A 13 7.36 -31.18 -19.07
C ALA A 13 7.82 -30.31 -17.88
N SER A 14 9.10 -29.94 -17.82
CA SER A 14 9.68 -29.22 -16.67
C SER A 14 9.37 -27.71 -16.61
N LEU A 15 8.90 -27.09 -17.70
CA LEU A 15 8.73 -25.63 -17.78
C LEU A 15 7.38 -25.13 -17.24
N VAL A 16 6.34 -25.97 -17.21
CA VAL A 16 4.98 -25.56 -16.80
C VAL A 16 4.82 -25.50 -15.27
N LEU A 17 5.61 -26.30 -14.52
CA LEU A 17 5.56 -26.34 -13.06
C LEU A 17 6.18 -25.10 -12.38
N LEU A 18 7.08 -24.37 -13.06
CA LEU A 18 7.71 -23.18 -12.49
C LEU A 18 6.82 -21.93 -12.54
N SER A 19 5.89 -21.86 -13.50
CA SER A 19 4.99 -20.70 -13.65
C SER A 19 3.87 -20.63 -12.60
N ALA A 20 3.50 -21.76 -11.98
CA ALA A 20 2.42 -21.80 -10.98
C ALA A 20 2.84 -21.24 -9.60
N LEU A 21 4.15 -21.10 -9.34
CA LEU A 21 4.69 -20.59 -8.06
C LEU A 21 4.79 -19.04 -8.01
N LEU A 22 4.45 -18.34 -9.08
CA LEU A 22 4.57 -16.88 -9.21
C LEU A 22 3.24 -16.11 -9.12
N GLN A 23 2.14 -16.74 -8.69
CA GLN A 23 0.91 -16.00 -8.44
C GLN A 23 1.01 -15.20 -7.14
N VAL A 24 1.74 -14.08 -7.20
CA VAL A 24 1.68 -13.05 -6.16
C VAL A 24 0.26 -12.47 -6.21
N PRO A 25 -0.53 -12.56 -5.13
CA PRO A 25 -1.81 -11.90 -5.09
C PRO A 25 -1.56 -10.39 -5.22
N VAL A 26 -1.92 -9.83 -6.37
CA VAL A 26 -1.93 -8.37 -6.54
C VAL A 26 -3.11 -7.87 -5.73
N VAL A 27 -2.83 -7.31 -4.54
CA VAL A 27 -3.85 -6.62 -3.75
C VAL A 27 -4.27 -5.39 -4.55
N LYS A 28 -5.55 -5.34 -4.92
CA LYS A 28 -6.12 -4.17 -5.59
C LYS A 28 -6.20 -3.02 -4.59
N ALA A 29 -5.64 -1.86 -4.95
CA ALA A 29 -5.85 -0.63 -4.20
C ALA A 29 -7.36 -0.36 -4.03
N ALA A 30 -7.75 0.05 -2.83
CA ALA A 30 -9.07 0.55 -2.54
C ALA A 30 -9.30 1.87 -3.30
N ASP A 31 -10.55 2.11 -3.67
CA ASP A 31 -10.96 3.38 -4.24
C ASP A 31 -11.26 4.34 -3.07
N ILE A 32 -10.26 5.16 -2.72
CA ILE A 32 -10.31 6.04 -1.55
C ILE A 32 -10.86 7.41 -2.00
N ASP A 33 -11.99 7.81 -1.44
CA ASP A 33 -12.48 9.19 -1.57
C ASP A 33 -11.74 10.11 -0.59
N TRP A 34 -10.60 10.64 -1.06
CA TRP A 34 -9.79 11.57 -0.28
C TRP A 34 -10.54 12.86 0.07
N SER A 35 -11.52 13.29 -0.73
CA SER A 35 -12.22 14.55 -0.48
C SER A 35 -13.01 14.51 0.83
N VAL A 36 -13.61 13.35 1.15
CA VAL A 36 -14.33 13.11 2.40
C VAL A 36 -13.37 13.15 3.60
N LEU A 37 -12.21 12.50 3.50
CA LEU A 37 -11.21 12.49 4.58
C LEU A 37 -10.62 13.88 4.83
N LEU A 38 -10.32 14.62 3.76
CA LEU A 38 -9.77 15.98 3.87
C LEU A 38 -10.80 16.99 4.40
N ALA A 39 -12.09 16.77 4.12
CA ALA A 39 -13.20 17.57 4.61
C ALA A 39 -13.65 17.20 6.04
N SER A 40 -12.99 16.24 6.71
CA SER A 40 -13.35 15.81 8.05
C SER A 40 -13.54 16.99 9.03
N PRO A 41 -14.66 17.04 9.77
CA PRO A 41 -14.95 18.14 10.70
C PRO A 41 -13.98 18.20 11.88
N GLU A 42 -13.32 17.08 12.20
CA GLU A 42 -12.32 16.98 13.27
C GLU A 42 -11.02 17.73 12.92
N ARG A 43 -10.78 18.06 11.64
CA ARG A 43 -9.62 18.84 11.24
C ARG A 43 -9.82 20.31 11.58
N THR A 44 -8.78 20.94 12.09
CA THR A 44 -8.75 22.38 12.37
C THR A 44 -8.56 23.19 11.07
N ALA A 45 -8.92 24.48 11.11
CA ALA A 45 -8.67 25.39 9.98
C ALA A 45 -7.18 25.52 9.65
N LYS A 46 -6.31 25.51 10.68
CA LYS A 46 -4.85 25.56 10.53
C LYS A 46 -4.31 24.32 9.81
N GLU A 47 -4.88 23.15 10.09
CA GLU A 47 -4.49 21.93 9.39
C GLU A 47 -4.89 22.00 7.92
N ARG A 48 -6.14 22.32 7.61
CA ARG A 48 -6.62 22.45 6.22
C ARG A 48 -5.84 23.48 5.40
N ALA A 49 -5.46 24.61 6.01
CA ALA A 49 -4.69 25.64 5.33
C ALA A 49 -3.33 25.15 4.78
N ARG A 50 -2.79 24.04 5.32
CA ARG A 50 -1.52 23.47 4.86
C ARG A 50 -1.68 22.58 3.63
N ASP A 51 -2.90 22.11 3.33
CA ASP A 51 -3.17 21.11 2.29
C ASP A 51 -2.78 21.64 0.90
N VAL A 52 -3.01 22.93 0.62
CA VAL A 52 -2.69 23.56 -0.68
C VAL A 52 -1.20 23.52 -1.00
N HIS A 53 -0.34 23.37 0.02
CA HIS A 53 1.11 23.33 -0.11
C HIS A 53 1.68 21.92 0.03
N ARG A 54 0.88 20.98 0.54
CA ARG A 54 1.35 19.63 0.90
C ARG A 54 0.66 18.51 0.15
N HIS A 55 -0.43 18.78 -0.54
CA HIS A 55 -1.12 17.82 -1.41
C HIS A 55 -1.30 16.45 -0.72
N PRO A 56 -2.00 16.39 0.43
CA PRO A 56 -2.06 15.18 1.24
C PRO A 56 -2.68 13.99 0.49
N ALA A 57 -3.73 14.23 -0.31
CA ALA A 57 -4.39 13.17 -1.07
C ALA A 57 -3.42 12.54 -2.09
N GLU A 58 -2.73 13.38 -2.84
CA GLU A 58 -1.78 12.97 -3.86
C GLU A 58 -0.56 12.29 -3.22
N THR A 59 -0.08 12.81 -2.09
CA THR A 59 1.07 12.24 -1.37
C THR A 59 0.74 10.86 -0.80
N LEU A 60 -0.36 10.74 -0.06
CA LEU A 60 -0.76 9.46 0.54
C LEU A 60 -1.17 8.44 -0.53
N GLY A 61 -1.81 8.90 -1.61
CA GLY A 61 -2.12 8.09 -2.79
C GLY A 61 -0.87 7.61 -3.52
N PHE A 62 0.18 8.44 -3.63
CA PHE A 62 1.46 8.04 -4.21
C PHE A 62 2.16 6.94 -3.40
N PHE A 63 2.12 7.04 -2.05
CA PHE A 63 2.62 5.98 -1.17
C PHE A 63 1.73 4.73 -1.17
N GLY A 64 0.55 4.80 -1.79
CA GLY A 64 -0.36 3.68 -1.91
C GLY A 64 -1.06 3.30 -0.61
N VAL A 65 -1.16 4.21 0.37
CA VAL A 65 -1.77 3.93 1.69
C VAL A 65 -3.20 3.44 1.51
N GLN A 66 -3.52 2.29 2.09
CA GLN A 66 -4.83 1.63 2.05
C GLN A 66 -5.51 1.60 3.41
N PRO A 67 -6.87 1.46 3.46
CA PRO A 67 -7.61 1.43 4.73
C PRO A 67 -7.26 0.27 5.69
N ASP A 68 -6.67 -0.81 5.18
CA ASP A 68 -6.26 -2.00 5.93
C ASP A 68 -4.76 -2.05 6.26
N ASP A 69 -4.01 -1.00 5.92
CA ASP A 69 -2.59 -0.91 6.22
C ASP A 69 -2.31 -0.75 7.72
N THR A 70 -1.11 -1.18 8.12
CA THR A 70 -0.48 -0.68 9.36
C THR A 70 0.49 0.44 9.00
N VAL A 71 0.16 1.67 9.38
CA VAL A 71 0.97 2.85 9.12
C VAL A 71 1.65 3.31 10.39
N VAL A 72 2.97 3.55 10.31
CA VAL A 72 3.75 4.17 11.38
C VAL A 72 4.00 5.63 11.02
N GLU A 73 3.36 6.56 11.74
CA GLU A 73 3.61 7.99 11.60
C GLU A 73 4.77 8.40 12.51
N LEU A 74 5.95 8.56 11.91
CA LEU A 74 7.13 9.08 12.58
C LEU A 74 7.03 10.60 12.69
N LEU A 75 7.27 11.15 13.89
CA LEU A 75 7.30 12.59 14.14
C LEU A 75 5.99 13.29 13.69
N PRO A 76 4.83 12.96 14.29
CA PRO A 76 3.53 13.52 13.91
C PRO A 76 3.44 15.04 14.10
N GLY A 77 4.35 15.63 14.88
CA GLY A 77 4.36 17.04 15.23
C GLY A 77 3.05 17.44 15.91
N THR A 78 2.23 18.20 15.20
CA THR A 78 0.90 18.65 15.70
C THR A 78 -0.27 17.76 15.23
N GLY A 79 0.00 16.64 14.56
CA GLY A 79 -1.01 15.64 14.21
C GLY A 79 -1.68 15.82 12.84
N TRP A 80 -1.07 16.58 11.92
CA TRP A 80 -1.73 16.91 10.65
C TRP A 80 -1.99 15.73 9.72
N TYR A 81 -1.03 14.79 9.63
CA TYR A 81 -1.28 13.53 8.92
C TYR A 81 -2.12 12.59 9.78
N THR A 82 -1.90 12.55 11.10
CA THR A 82 -2.75 11.81 12.04
C THR A 82 -4.23 12.08 11.82
N ALA A 83 -4.63 13.34 11.64
CA ALA A 83 -6.02 13.73 11.45
C ALA A 83 -6.66 13.22 10.13
N ILE A 84 -5.85 12.76 9.18
CA ILE A 84 -6.29 12.13 7.91
C ILE A 84 -6.17 10.61 8.01
N LEU A 85 -5.05 10.10 8.53
CA LEU A 85 -4.74 8.68 8.64
C LEU A 85 -5.60 7.96 9.68
N ALA A 86 -5.89 8.60 10.82
CA ALA A 86 -6.69 8.01 11.88
C ALA A 86 -8.09 7.57 11.40
N PRO A 87 -8.90 8.43 10.74
CA PRO A 87 -10.19 8.00 10.21
C PRO A 87 -10.07 7.01 9.03
N LEU A 88 -9.06 7.15 8.16
CA LEU A 88 -8.84 6.22 7.05
C LEU A 88 -8.60 4.78 7.53
N LEU A 89 -7.84 4.62 8.61
CA LEU A 89 -7.41 3.33 9.15
C LEU A 89 -8.31 2.81 10.27
N ALA A 90 -9.32 3.58 10.72
CA ALA A 90 -10.09 3.30 11.93
C ALA A 90 -10.81 1.95 11.93
N GLU A 91 -11.32 1.51 10.77
CA GLU A 91 -12.13 0.28 10.68
C GLU A 91 -11.30 -0.99 10.49
N ARG A 92 -10.26 -0.95 9.64
CA ARG A 92 -9.55 -2.15 9.17
C ARG A 92 -8.04 -2.10 9.33
N GLY A 93 -7.48 -0.91 9.57
CA GLY A 93 -6.05 -0.69 9.63
C GLY A 93 -5.55 -0.46 11.04
N ARG A 94 -4.28 -0.04 11.14
CA ARG A 94 -3.67 0.41 12.41
C ARG A 94 -2.79 1.61 12.17
N LEU A 95 -3.03 2.69 12.90
CA LEU A 95 -2.11 3.83 12.98
C LEU A 95 -1.26 3.72 14.24
N ILE A 96 0.07 3.70 14.07
CA ILE A 96 1.04 3.77 15.16
C ILE A 96 1.69 5.14 15.09
N VAL A 97 1.47 5.97 16.10
CA VAL A 97 2.08 7.29 16.19
C VAL A 97 3.34 7.20 17.02
N ALA A 98 4.49 7.59 16.45
CA ALA A 98 5.79 7.46 17.08
C ALA A 98 6.49 8.81 17.20
N THR A 99 6.62 9.29 18.43
CA THR A 99 7.34 10.50 18.80
C THR A 99 8.53 10.13 19.69
N PRO A 100 9.78 10.48 19.33
CA PRO A 100 10.92 10.22 20.20
C PRO A 100 10.74 10.90 21.56
N GLY A 101 10.87 10.12 22.64
CA GLY A 101 10.80 10.63 24.02
C GLY A 101 9.39 10.87 24.57
N ALA A 102 8.35 10.37 23.90
CA ALA A 102 6.99 10.27 24.45
C ALA A 102 6.81 8.96 25.25
#